data_AF-A0A7L2TF06-F1
#
_entry.id   AF-A0A7L2TF06-F1
#
_cell.length_a   1.000
_cell.length_b   1.000
_cell.length_c   1.000
_cell.angle_alpha   90.00
_cell.angle_beta   90.00
_cell.angle_gamma   90.00
#
_symmetry.space_group_name_H-M   'P 1'
#
loop_
_entity.id
_entity.type
_entity.pdbx_description
1 polymer ?
#
loop_
_entity_poly.entity_id
_entity_poly.type
_entity_poly.pdbx_seq_one_letter_code
_entity_poly.pdbx_strand_id
1 'polypeptide(L)'
;VNPFLSLLHSIASGLSDTELSAMKFLCRDKIRKGKLETVRSGRELFSILMEQQEIAPDNLEFLKRLLQHIDRGDLVSQVVQFEEEEPIAPDNQPDVHEIPSAVICDNIGKEWKMLMRELRMPEAKLDRIEDAYPFKLGERVIQALREWQRWKGKDAKVADLIKALRGCRLNLVADAVEE
;
A
#
# COMPACT_ATOMS: atom_id res chain seq x y z
N VAL A 1 10.60 1.73 16.18
CA VAL A 1 9.50 2.65 16.58
C VAL A 1 8.38 2.41 15.58
N ASN A 2 7.14 2.12 16.00
CA ASN A 2 6.07 1.80 15.05
C ASN A 2 5.80 3.02 14.13
N PRO A 3 5.98 2.89 12.80
CA PRO A 3 5.82 4.00 11.85
C PRO A 3 4.39 4.55 11.89
N PHE A 4 3.40 3.66 11.96
CA PHE A 4 1.98 4.01 12.12
C PHE A 4 1.68 4.80 13.40
N LEU A 5 2.26 4.42 14.54
CA LEU A 5 2.07 5.16 15.79
C LEU A 5 2.74 6.54 15.74
N SER A 6 3.82 6.69 14.97
CA SER A 6 4.47 7.99 14.75
C SER A 6 3.60 8.90 13.89
N LEU A 7 2.98 8.36 12.84
CA LEU A 7 1.99 9.10 12.05
C LEU A 7 0.81 9.56 12.91
N LEU A 8 0.17 8.64 13.64
CA LEU A 8 -0.95 8.96 14.52
C LEU A 8 -0.58 10.01 15.57
N HIS A 9 0.65 9.96 16.10
CA HIS A 9 1.13 10.97 17.01
C HIS A 9 1.28 12.33 16.32
N SER A 10 1.85 12.38 15.12
CA SER A 10 1.99 13.61 14.35
C SER A 10 0.63 14.25 14.07
N ILE A 11 -0.33 13.43 13.62
CA ILE A 11 -1.72 13.85 13.40
C ILE A 11 -2.35 14.34 14.69
N ALA A 12 -2.23 13.58 15.78
CA ALA A 12 -2.81 13.95 17.06
C ALA A 12 -2.21 15.24 17.64
N SER A 13 -0.92 15.51 17.38
CA SER A 13 -0.27 16.76 17.77
C SER A 13 -0.70 17.94 16.89
N GLY A 14 -1.16 17.66 15.67
CA GLY A 14 -1.71 18.67 14.76
C GLY A 14 -3.19 19.00 14.98
N LEU A 15 -3.89 18.27 15.84
CA LEU A 15 -5.30 18.49 16.17
C LEU A 15 -5.46 19.52 17.28
N SER A 16 -6.34 20.51 17.07
CA SER A 16 -6.78 21.47 18.08
C SER A 16 -7.93 20.90 18.91
N ASP A 17 -8.19 21.49 20.08
CA ASP A 17 -9.32 21.09 20.95
C ASP A 17 -10.68 21.10 20.24
N THR A 18 -10.92 22.06 19.36
CA THR A 18 -12.15 22.16 18.56
C THR A 18 -12.31 20.96 17.61
N GLU A 19 -11.22 20.58 16.94
CA GLU A 19 -11.18 19.46 15.99
C GLU A 19 -11.32 18.13 16.74
N LEU A 20 -10.67 18.00 17.90
CA LEU A 20 -10.83 16.85 18.78
C LEU A 20 -12.29 16.69 19.25
N SER A 21 -12.95 17.80 19.58
CA SER A 21 -14.36 17.79 19.99
C SER A 21 -15.28 17.37 18.83
N ALA A 22 -15.00 17.82 17.61
CA ALA A 22 -15.72 17.38 16.41
C ALA A 22 -15.50 15.88 16.14
N MET A 23 -14.25 15.40 16.24
CA MET A 23 -13.93 13.97 16.10
C MET A 23 -14.64 13.11 17.15
N LYS A 24 -14.68 13.56 18.40
CA LYS A 24 -15.46 12.90 19.47
C LYS A 24 -16.92 12.78 19.09
N PHE A 25 -17.50 13.82 18.51
CA PHE A 25 -18.89 13.81 18.08
C PHE A 25 -19.15 12.75 17.00
N LEU A 26 -18.26 12.65 16.01
CA LEU A 26 -18.32 11.63 14.96
C LEU A 26 -18.14 10.21 15.52
N CYS A 27 -17.25 10.08 16.51
CA CYS A 27 -17.00 8.81 17.18
C CYS A 27 -18.12 8.40 18.16
N ARG A 28 -19.14 9.23 18.44
CA ARG A 28 -20.25 8.83 19.33
C ARG A 28 -21.08 7.66 18.80
N ASP A 29 -21.13 7.49 17.49
CA ASP A 29 -21.86 6.39 16.85
C ASP A 29 -21.11 5.06 17.00
N LYS A 30 -19.77 5.13 17.05
CA LYS A 30 -18.87 3.96 17.05
C LYS A 30 -18.29 3.62 18.43
N ILE A 31 -18.01 4.62 19.26
CA ILE A 31 -17.39 4.49 20.58
C ILE A 31 -18.45 4.72 21.65
N ARG A 32 -18.52 3.81 22.63
CA ARG A 32 -19.41 3.97 23.79
C ARG A 32 -19.11 5.28 24.53
N LYS A 33 -20.18 5.99 24.90
CA LYS A 33 -20.14 7.31 25.56
C LYS A 33 -19.13 7.39 26.71
N GLY A 34 -19.06 6.38 27.58
CA GLY A 34 -18.12 6.34 28.70
C GLY A 34 -16.64 6.29 28.30
N LYS A 35 -16.28 5.58 27.22
CA LYS A 35 -14.91 5.58 26.66
C LYS A 35 -14.57 6.92 26.01
N LEU A 36 -15.55 7.57 25.40
CA LEU A 36 -15.39 8.87 24.77
C LEU A 36 -15.14 9.99 25.81
N GLU A 37 -15.74 9.87 26.99
CA GLU A 37 -15.56 10.79 28.13
C GLU A 37 -14.19 10.66 28.78
N THR A 38 -13.56 9.48 28.71
CA THR A 38 -12.20 9.28 29.21
C THR A 38 -11.12 9.90 28.32
N VAL A 39 -11.41 10.11 27.03
CA VAL A 39 -10.43 10.66 26.06
C VAL A 39 -10.10 12.11 26.39
N ARG A 40 -8.84 12.39 26.74
CA ARG A 40 -8.35 13.77 26.98
C ARG A 40 -7.56 14.36 25.82
N SER A 41 -7.12 13.54 24.87
CA SER A 41 -6.31 13.99 23.73
C SER A 41 -6.57 13.13 22.49
N GLY A 42 -6.23 13.64 21.29
CA GLY A 42 -6.39 12.89 20.04
C GLY A 42 -5.66 11.55 20.02
N ARG A 43 -4.52 11.46 20.72
CA ARG A 43 -3.77 10.20 20.87
C ARG A 43 -4.58 9.13 21.59
N GLU A 44 -5.30 9.50 22.64
CA GLU A 44 -6.18 8.56 23.34
C GLU A 44 -7.38 8.16 22.47
N LEU A 45 -7.93 9.10 21.71
CA LEU A 45 -9.01 8.81 20.77
C LEU A 45 -8.55 7.74 19.76
N PHE A 46 -7.38 7.94 19.15
CA PHE A 46 -6.81 6.97 18.22
C PHE A 46 -6.48 5.64 18.88
N SER A 47 -5.96 5.65 20.11
CA SER A 47 -5.69 4.41 20.84
C SER A 47 -6.96 3.59 21.09
N ILE A 48 -8.09 4.24 21.38
CA ILE A 48 -9.38 3.56 21.53
C ILE A 48 -9.89 3.05 20.18
N LEU A 49 -9.78 3.85 19.12
CA LEU A 49 -10.17 3.43 17.78
C LEU A 49 -9.38 2.21 17.30
N MET A 50 -8.08 2.14 17.64
CA MET A 50 -7.25 0.95 17.39
C MET A 50 -7.72 -0.26 18.19
N GLU A 51 -8.02 -0.07 19.47
CA GLU A 51 -8.51 -1.16 20.33
C GLU A 51 -9.89 -1.68 19.87
N GLN A 52 -10.71 -0.81 19.27
CA GLN A 52 -11.98 -1.18 18.65
C GLN A 52 -11.83 -1.66 17.20
N GLN A 53 -10.61 -1.74 16.67
CA GLN A 53 -10.31 -2.18 15.31
C GLN A 53 -10.98 -1.31 14.22
N GLU A 54 -11.40 -0.10 14.56
CA GLU A 54 -11.97 0.87 13.62
C GLU A 54 -10.87 1.56 12.81
N ILE A 55 -9.67 1.69 13.38
CA ILE A 55 -8.45 2.09 12.65
C ILE A 55 -7.36 1.05 12.84
N ALA A 56 -6.68 0.70 11.76
CA ALA A 56 -5.58 -0.25 11.75
C ALA A 56 -4.48 0.26 10.81
N PRO A 57 -3.22 -0.23 10.93
CA PRO A 57 -2.19 0.07 9.95
C PRO A 57 -2.59 -0.37 8.53
N ASP A 58 -3.41 -1.42 8.43
CA ASP A 58 -3.96 -1.93 7.16
C ASP A 58 -5.27 -1.24 6.75
N ASN A 59 -5.89 -0.47 7.65
CA ASN A 59 -7.18 0.18 7.41
C ASN A 59 -7.24 1.57 8.04
N LEU A 60 -6.86 2.56 7.22
CA LEU A 60 -6.86 3.98 7.55
C LEU A 60 -8.11 4.71 7.01
N GLU A 61 -9.03 4.03 6.34
CA GLU A 61 -10.20 4.65 5.69
C GLU A 61 -11.10 5.39 6.70
N PHE A 62 -11.27 4.81 7.89
CA PHE A 62 -12.04 5.45 8.95
C PHE A 62 -11.34 6.72 9.46
N LEU A 63 -10.02 6.67 9.63
CA LEU A 63 -9.22 7.83 10.03
C LEU A 63 -9.31 8.94 8.97
N LYS A 64 -9.21 8.60 7.68
CA LYS A 64 -9.34 9.54 6.56
C LYS A 64 -10.71 10.23 6.57
N ARG A 65 -11.80 9.49 6.72
CA ARG A 65 -13.16 10.06 6.81
C ARG A 65 -13.31 11.02 7.98
N LEU A 66 -12.74 10.66 9.13
CA LEU A 66 -12.73 11.53 10.32
C LEU A 66 -11.99 12.84 10.07
N LEU A 67 -10.81 12.74 9.43
CA LEU A 67 -9.98 13.90 9.08
C LEU A 67 -10.62 14.78 7.99
N GLN A 68 -11.30 14.17 7.01
CA GLN A 68 -12.07 14.90 5.99
C GLN A 68 -13.24 15.67 6.60
N HIS A 69 -13.92 15.11 7.60
CA HIS A 69 -15.06 15.76 8.24
C HIS A 69 -14.66 16.95 9.13
N ILE A 70 -13.42 17.01 9.59
CA ILE A 70 -12.88 18.19 10.30
C ILE A 70 -12.25 19.21 9.34
N ASP A 71 -12.44 19.06 8.02
CA ASP A 71 -11.89 19.92 6.96
C ASP A 71 -10.34 20.02 6.97
N ARG A 72 -9.65 19.06 7.58
CA ARG A 72 -8.18 19.02 7.61
C ARG A 72 -7.61 18.22 6.46
N GLY A 73 -7.72 18.77 5.26
CA GLY A 73 -7.09 18.22 4.06
C GLY A 73 -5.60 17.94 4.24
N ASP A 74 -4.88 18.81 4.95
CA ASP A 74 -3.45 18.66 5.23
C ASP A 74 -3.11 17.40 6.04
N LEU A 75 -3.97 17.00 6.97
CA LEU A 75 -3.76 15.78 7.77
C LEU A 75 -4.17 14.53 6.98
N VAL A 76 -5.22 14.63 6.15
CA VAL A 76 -5.60 13.55 5.22
C VAL A 76 -4.46 13.26 4.27
N SER A 77 -3.82 14.29 3.71
CA SER A 77 -2.68 14.13 2.81
C SER A 77 -1.51 13.42 3.47
N GLN A 78 -1.24 13.68 4.75
CA GLN A 78 -0.21 12.95 5.51
C GLN A 78 -0.55 11.47 5.70
N VAL A 79 -1.83 11.15 5.94
CA VAL A 79 -2.27 9.75 6.04
C VAL A 79 -2.18 9.05 4.69
N VAL A 80 -2.56 9.72 3.61
CA VAL A 80 -2.44 9.20 2.25
C VAL A 80 -0.98 9.00 1.88
N GLN A 81 -0.11 9.96 2.15
CA GLN A 81 1.33 9.80 1.96
C GLN A 81 1.89 8.64 2.79
N PHE A 82 1.45 8.45 4.03
CA PHE A 82 1.89 7.31 4.83
C PHE A 82 1.40 5.96 4.27
N GLU A 83 0.19 5.91 3.73
CA GLU A 83 -0.35 4.75 3.03
C GLU A 83 0.31 4.52 1.66
N GLU A 84 0.86 5.57 1.04
CA GLU A 84 1.65 5.51 -0.19
C GLU A 84 3.16 5.28 0.06
N GLU A 85 3.68 5.64 1.23
CA GLU A 85 5.09 5.51 1.65
C GLU A 85 5.36 4.21 2.43
N GLU A 86 4.37 3.57 3.05
CA GLU A 86 4.49 2.18 3.53
C GLU A 86 3.77 1.19 2.59
N PRO A 87 4.48 0.14 2.13
CA PRO A 87 4.02 -0.78 1.12
C PRO A 87 2.84 -1.60 1.63
N ILE A 88 1.71 -1.45 0.94
CA ILE A 88 0.54 -2.33 0.97
C ILE A 88 0.97 -3.81 1.11
N ALA A 89 0.71 -4.42 2.26
CA ALA A 89 0.78 -5.87 2.49
C ALA A 89 -0.23 -6.24 3.57
N PRO A 90 -1.10 -7.25 3.34
CA PRO A 90 -0.72 -8.64 3.71
C PRO A 90 -1.29 -9.65 2.67
N ASP A 91 -0.79 -10.85 2.42
CA ASP A 91 -0.39 -11.94 3.30
C ASP A 91 0.24 -13.02 2.41
N ASN A 92 1.52 -13.29 2.68
CA ASN A 92 2.25 -14.57 2.70
C ASN A 92 3.70 -14.31 2.26
N GLN A 93 4.62 -14.51 3.19
CA GLN A 93 6.03 -14.78 2.91
C GLN A 93 6.16 -15.68 1.67
N PRO A 94 7.12 -15.39 0.79
CA PRO A 94 8.43 -15.94 1.11
C PRO A 94 9.56 -14.93 0.90
N ASP A 95 10.51 -15.03 1.82
CA ASP A 95 11.92 -14.80 1.59
C ASP A 95 12.39 -15.14 0.16
N VAL A 96 13.43 -14.40 -0.24
CA VAL A 96 14.42 -14.69 -1.30
C VAL A 96 14.24 -13.86 -2.58
N HIS A 97 15.17 -12.92 -2.74
CA HIS A 97 15.54 -12.15 -3.93
C HIS A 97 14.53 -11.10 -4.38
N GLU A 98 14.77 -9.91 -3.85
CA GLU A 98 14.27 -8.64 -4.33
C GLU A 98 14.68 -8.48 -5.81
N ILE A 99 13.78 -8.88 -6.72
CA ILE A 99 13.89 -8.45 -8.12
C ILE A 99 13.84 -6.92 -8.07
N PRO A 100 14.81 -6.18 -8.64
CA PRO A 100 14.85 -4.72 -8.64
C PRO A 100 13.73 -4.16 -9.53
N SER A 101 12.50 -4.26 -9.03
CA SER A 101 11.26 -3.95 -9.73
C SER A 101 11.16 -2.47 -10.10
N ALA A 102 11.82 -1.60 -9.34
CA ALA A 102 11.95 -0.17 -9.64
C ALA A 102 12.62 0.10 -11.01
N VAL A 103 13.68 -0.63 -11.35
CA VAL A 103 14.42 -0.47 -12.64
C VAL A 103 13.59 -0.99 -13.81
N ILE A 104 12.80 -2.04 -13.57
CA ILE A 104 11.90 -2.65 -14.54
C ILE A 104 10.71 -1.71 -14.84
N CYS A 105 10.15 -1.04 -13.83
CA CYS A 105 9.00 -0.13 -14.01
C CYS A 105 9.27 1.03 -14.96
N ASP A 106 10.46 1.62 -14.90
CA ASP A 106 10.84 2.79 -15.70
C ASP A 106 10.94 2.45 -17.20
N ASN A 107 11.35 1.22 -17.52
CA ASN A 107 11.60 0.79 -18.90
C ASN A 107 10.46 -0.03 -19.53
N ILE A 108 9.61 -0.70 -18.74
CA ILE A 108 8.58 -1.59 -19.28
C ILE A 108 7.26 -0.88 -19.58
N GLY A 109 6.82 0.04 -18.71
CA GLY A 109 5.61 0.85 -18.89
C GLY A 109 4.41 0.13 -19.51
N LYS A 110 4.28 0.19 -20.85
CA LYS A 110 3.16 -0.37 -21.63
C LYS A 110 3.35 -1.82 -22.07
N GLU A 111 4.58 -2.32 -22.11
CA GLU A 111 4.91 -3.66 -22.63
C GLU A 111 4.90 -4.75 -21.55
N TRP A 112 4.41 -4.44 -20.35
CA TRP A 112 4.32 -5.39 -19.24
C TRP A 112 3.53 -6.65 -19.61
N LYS A 113 2.46 -6.53 -20.42
CA LYS A 113 1.71 -7.68 -20.94
C LYS A 113 2.58 -8.62 -21.79
N MET A 114 3.52 -8.06 -22.55
CA MET A 114 4.44 -8.85 -23.38
C MET A 114 5.39 -9.64 -22.49
N LEU A 115 5.98 -8.99 -21.47
CA LEU A 115 6.83 -9.66 -20.49
C LEU A 115 6.08 -10.80 -19.79
N MET A 116 4.86 -10.56 -19.33
CA MET A 116 4.11 -11.58 -18.62
C MET A 116 3.70 -12.76 -19.51
N ARG A 117 3.43 -12.48 -20.80
CA ARG A 117 3.18 -13.54 -21.79
C ARG A 117 4.43 -14.38 -22.03
N GLU A 118 5.61 -13.77 -22.05
CA GLU A 118 6.90 -14.45 -22.14
C GLU A 118 7.19 -15.30 -20.90
N LEU A 119 6.80 -14.80 -19.72
CA LEU A 119 6.81 -15.54 -18.45
C LEU A 119 5.73 -16.64 -18.35
N ARG A 120 4.98 -16.88 -19.45
CA ARG A 120 3.90 -17.87 -19.56
C ARG A 120 2.76 -17.66 -18.56
N MET A 121 2.52 -16.42 -18.12
CA MET A 121 1.36 -16.14 -17.30
C MET A 121 0.06 -16.25 -18.11
N PRO A 122 -1.02 -16.75 -17.49
CA PRO A 122 -2.33 -16.83 -18.12
C PRO A 122 -2.92 -15.43 -18.35
N GLU A 123 -3.50 -15.20 -19.53
CA GLU A 123 -4.09 -13.91 -19.91
C GLU A 123 -5.21 -13.46 -18.97
N ALA A 124 -5.96 -14.40 -18.38
CA ALA A 124 -6.99 -14.09 -17.39
C ALA A 124 -6.44 -13.34 -16.15
N LYS A 125 -5.19 -13.61 -15.76
CA LYS A 125 -4.53 -12.86 -14.67
C LYS A 125 -4.07 -11.48 -15.14
N LEU A 126 -3.61 -11.38 -16.39
CA LEU A 126 -3.20 -10.11 -16.98
C LEU A 126 -4.38 -9.15 -17.11
N ASP A 127 -5.54 -9.66 -17.52
CA ASP A 127 -6.76 -8.88 -17.65
C ASP A 127 -7.21 -8.33 -16.29
N ARG A 128 -7.18 -9.18 -15.24
CA ARG A 128 -7.47 -8.78 -13.87
C ARG A 128 -6.53 -7.68 -13.35
N ILE A 129 -5.25 -7.72 -13.70
CA ILE A 129 -4.27 -6.70 -13.31
C ILE A 129 -4.49 -5.40 -14.11
N GLU A 130 -4.85 -5.49 -15.38
CA GLU A 130 -5.19 -4.32 -16.19
C GLU A 130 -6.42 -3.59 -15.65
N ASP A 131 -7.47 -4.33 -15.28
CA ASP A 131 -8.70 -3.81 -14.69
C ASP A 131 -8.48 -3.23 -13.29
N ALA A 132 -7.67 -3.89 -12.46
CA ALA A 132 -7.39 -3.43 -11.10
C ALA A 132 -6.49 -2.18 -11.05
N TYR A 133 -5.62 -1.98 -12.05
CA TYR A 133 -4.66 -0.88 -12.07
C TYR A 133 -4.70 -0.05 -13.38
N PRO A 134 -5.83 0.62 -13.71
CA PRO A 134 -6.03 1.28 -15.01
C PRO A 134 -5.15 2.52 -15.26
N PHE A 135 -4.58 3.16 -14.23
CA PHE A 135 -3.85 4.44 -14.36
C PHE A 135 -2.38 4.41 -13.89
N LYS A 136 -1.88 3.30 -13.33
CA LYS A 136 -0.51 3.19 -12.79
C LYS A 136 0.31 2.16 -13.57
N LEU A 137 1.07 2.59 -14.59
CA LEU A 137 1.86 1.71 -15.46
C LEU A 137 3.01 0.99 -14.74
N GLY A 138 3.74 1.70 -13.87
CA GLY A 138 4.80 1.10 -13.06
C GLY A 138 4.24 0.04 -12.10
N GLU A 139 3.12 0.35 -11.44
CA GLU A 139 2.46 -0.56 -10.50
C GLU A 139 1.98 -1.84 -11.20
N ARG A 140 1.44 -1.77 -12.43
CA ARG A 140 1.04 -2.97 -13.19
C ARG A 140 2.17 -3.98 -13.33
N VAL A 141 3.38 -3.49 -13.62
CA VAL A 141 4.57 -4.35 -13.79
C VAL A 141 4.91 -5.04 -12.46
N ILE A 142 4.94 -4.29 -11.36
CA ILE A 142 5.24 -4.82 -10.02
C ILE A 142 4.19 -5.87 -9.62
N GLN A 143 2.92 -5.53 -9.77
CA GLN A 143 1.81 -6.42 -9.40
C GLN A 143 1.82 -7.70 -10.24
N ALA A 144 2.11 -7.58 -11.54
CA ALA A 144 2.21 -8.73 -12.41
C ALA A 144 3.43 -9.61 -12.09
N LEU A 145 4.58 -9.03 -11.74
CA LEU A 145 5.77 -9.78 -11.32
C LEU A 145 5.53 -10.49 -9.97
N ARG A 146 4.85 -9.84 -9.03
CA ARG A 146 4.44 -10.47 -7.77
C ARG A 146 3.46 -11.60 -7.99
N GLU A 147 2.45 -11.40 -8.82
CA GLU A 147 1.48 -12.43 -9.17
C GLU A 147 2.17 -13.61 -9.89
N TRP A 148 3.14 -13.33 -10.77
CA TRP A 148 3.98 -14.35 -11.39
C TRP A 148 4.77 -15.14 -10.34
N GLN A 149 5.49 -14.44 -9.45
CA GLN A 149 6.32 -15.05 -8.42
C GLN A 149 5.47 -15.88 -7.44
N ARG A 150 4.26 -15.42 -7.10
CA ARG A 150 3.31 -16.17 -6.27
C ARG A 150 2.74 -17.38 -6.99
N TRP A 151 2.50 -17.27 -8.30
CA TRP A 151 1.96 -18.36 -9.12
C TRP A 151 2.99 -19.45 -9.42
N LYS A 152 4.23 -19.08 -9.79
CA LYS A 152 5.34 -20.00 -10.02
C LYS A 152 5.97 -20.50 -8.70
N GLY A 153 5.89 -19.72 -7.62
CA GLY A 153 6.44 -20.06 -6.31
C GLY A 153 7.93 -20.45 -6.38
N LYS A 154 8.26 -21.69 -6.01
CA LYS A 154 9.63 -22.22 -6.03
C LYS A 154 10.22 -22.41 -7.43
N ASP A 155 9.39 -22.37 -8.46
CA ASP A 155 9.82 -22.47 -9.86
C ASP A 155 10.17 -21.09 -10.45
N ALA A 156 9.89 -20.00 -9.72
CA ALA A 156 10.21 -18.65 -10.12
C ALA A 156 11.72 -18.41 -9.97
N LYS A 157 12.46 -18.66 -11.05
CA LYS A 157 13.90 -18.38 -11.10
C LYS A 157 14.15 -17.03 -11.73
N VAL A 158 15.10 -16.29 -11.17
CA VAL A 158 15.62 -15.05 -11.77
C VAL A 158 16.10 -15.29 -13.21
N ALA A 159 16.62 -16.48 -13.53
CA ALA A 159 16.99 -16.85 -14.90
C ALA A 159 15.82 -16.84 -15.90
N ASP A 160 14.60 -17.25 -15.48
CA ASP A 160 13.41 -17.15 -16.33
C ASP A 160 13.02 -15.67 -16.55
N LEU A 161 13.16 -14.86 -15.51
CA LEU A 161 12.93 -13.41 -15.59
C LEU A 161 13.93 -12.72 -16.51
N ILE A 162 15.23 -12.97 -16.36
CA ILE A 162 16.29 -12.45 -17.22
C ILE A 162 16.03 -12.86 -18.68
N LYS A 163 15.65 -14.13 -18.91
CA LYS A 163 15.31 -14.62 -20.25
C LYS A 163 14.11 -13.87 -20.84
N ALA A 164 13.07 -13.64 -20.04
CA ALA A 164 11.89 -12.89 -20.47
C ALA A 164 12.20 -11.40 -20.73
N LEU A 165 13.03 -10.77 -19.90
CA LEU A 165 13.51 -9.40 -20.08
C LEU A 165 14.34 -9.26 -21.36
N ARG A 166 15.26 -10.20 -21.63
CA ARG A 166 16.03 -10.25 -22.89
C ARG A 166 15.11 -10.47 -24.10
N GLY A 167 14.07 -11.30 -23.97
CA GLY A 167 13.03 -11.50 -24.99
C GLY A 167 12.26 -10.21 -25.32
N CYS A 168 12.01 -9.38 -24.31
CA CYS A 168 11.39 -8.05 -24.46
C CYS A 168 12.38 -6.95 -24.91
N ARG A 169 13.60 -7.30 -25.34
CA ARG A 169 14.68 -6.37 -25.72
C ARG A 169 15.18 -5.46 -24.58
N LEU A 170 14.86 -5.78 -23.34
CA LEU A 170 15.27 -5.02 -22.14
C LEU A 170 16.61 -5.53 -21.63
N ASN A 171 17.61 -5.60 -22.50
CA ASN A 171 18.91 -6.19 -22.18
C ASN A 171 19.61 -5.44 -21.04
N LEU A 172 19.44 -4.11 -20.97
CA LEU A 172 19.99 -3.28 -19.90
C LEU A 172 19.39 -3.61 -18.52
N VAL A 173 18.07 -3.88 -18.49
CA VAL A 173 17.36 -4.26 -17.26
C VAL A 173 17.70 -5.70 -16.88
N ALA A 174 17.87 -6.58 -17.88
CA ALA A 174 18.30 -7.95 -17.67
C ALA A 174 19.71 -8.04 -17.06
N ASP A 175 20.63 -7.18 -17.52
CA ASP A 175 22.00 -7.06 -17.00
C ASP A 175 21.98 -6.54 -15.56
N ALA A 176 21.19 -5.49 -15.27
CA ALA A 176 21.00 -4.94 -13.94
C ALA A 176 20.31 -5.89 -12.93
N VAL A 177 19.62 -6.93 -13.42
CA VAL A 177 19.00 -8.00 -12.59
C VAL A 177 19.96 -9.19 -12.41
N GLU A 178 20.99 -9.29 -13.26
CA GLU A 178 22.01 -10.36 -13.23
C GLU A 178 23.21 -10.01 -12.33
N GLU A 179 23.48 -8.72 -12.12
CA GLU A 179 24.53 -8.16 -11.25
C GLU A 179 24.14 -8.15 -9.75
#